data_AF-A0ABF7PHL0-F1
#
_entry.id   AF-A0ABF7PHL0-F1
#
_cell.length_a   1.000
_cell.length_b   1.000
_cell.length_c   1.000
_cell.angle_alpha   90.00
_cell.angle_beta   90.00
_cell.angle_gamma   90.00
#
_symmetry.space_group_name_H-M   'P 1'
#
loop_
_entity.id
_entity.type
_entity.pdbx_description
1 polymer ?
#
loop_
_entity_poly.entity_id
_entity_poly.type
_entity_poly.pdbx_seq_one_letter_code
_entity_poly.pdbx_strand_id
1 'polypeptide(L)'
;MEDKTLIKKRIDWFCKNKINAFSPTISPAPKSVERNEIESLYEGILWFVLNGVKEIVIEKKYMGSYCDIYLHRRLEDTYLVSRNGYKINHLDQEQCLRALQGLHDRFSWDGVELRIIQSELMPWSILGKGLINNEFSAYYISHEIHAEYLVQSSLYEKLQKIQQEPAYLSFVADAKVLSAKELKDKYPMHIIRQYQSIRDFKFLDLPHYQQNIQLFKRQLDIFGKEAAPFFKPFNILKEVYTDGREHFVNDNLSFQQINDDDFLHYQFADREDFEAKYPQIRAWVDQVNQSDEEGVVIKPRTAFLPGMPPAFKVRNNDYLTLVYGVDFQDRLQEQIAKRNIKGKLRCSINDWAINAKLLAIPYSELGEENYELKNLVLDRILGEEIENQLDSRL
;
A
#
# COMPACT_ATOMS: atom_id res chain seq x y z
N MET A 1 18.15 8.38 10.04
CA MET A 1 18.32 8.95 11.38
C MET A 1 19.67 8.50 11.91
N GLU A 2 20.76 9.15 11.50
CA GLU A 2 22.12 8.72 11.88
C GLU A 2 22.58 9.31 13.22
N ASP A 3 21.65 9.44 14.18
CA ASP A 3 21.97 9.75 15.57
C ASP A 3 21.90 8.46 16.39
N LYS A 4 23.08 7.91 16.68
CA LYS A 4 23.24 6.69 17.50
C LYS A 4 22.50 6.79 18.84
N THR A 5 22.37 7.98 19.42
CA THR A 5 21.68 8.16 20.70
C THR A 5 20.16 8.02 20.56
N LEU A 6 19.58 8.52 19.46
CA LEU A 6 18.14 8.37 19.17
C LEU A 6 17.79 6.93 18.80
N ILE A 7 18.63 6.26 18.00
CA ILE A 7 18.45 4.83 17.69
C ILE A 7 18.46 3.99 18.97
N LYS A 8 19.43 4.22 19.86
CA LYS A 8 19.51 3.51 21.14
C LYS A 8 18.23 3.71 21.98
N LYS A 9 17.73 4.96 22.08
CA LYS A 9 16.47 5.26 22.76
C LYS A 9 15.29 4.50 22.16
N ARG A 10 15.19 4.42 20.83
CA ARG A 10 14.13 3.66 20.14
C ARG A 10 14.21 2.17 20.45
N ILE A 11 15.41 1.58 20.41
CA ILE A 11 15.63 0.17 20.72
C ILE A 11 15.27 -0.12 22.19
N ASP A 12 15.78 0.68 23.13
CA ASP A 12 15.48 0.50 24.55
C ASP A 12 13.96 0.65 24.81
N TRP A 13 13.29 1.57 24.11
CA TRP A 13 11.83 1.72 24.15
C TRP A 13 11.11 0.46 23.65
N PHE A 14 11.53 -0.10 22.51
CA PHE A 14 10.96 -1.34 21.95
C PHE A 14 11.11 -2.51 22.94
N CYS A 15 12.29 -2.66 23.54
CA CYS A 15 12.60 -3.72 24.52
C CYS A 15 11.73 -3.60 25.79
N LYS A 16 11.64 -2.39 26.37
CA LYS A 16 10.80 -2.12 27.55
C LYS A 16 9.33 -2.42 27.31
N ASN A 17 8.88 -2.22 26.07
CA ASN A 17 7.49 -2.38 25.68
C ASN A 17 7.10 -3.80 25.30
N LYS A 18 8.02 -4.78 25.45
CA LYS A 18 7.77 -6.22 25.22
C LYS A 18 7.26 -6.52 23.80
N ILE A 19 7.77 -5.79 22.81
CA ILE A 19 7.40 -6.00 21.41
C ILE A 19 8.25 -7.15 20.84
N ASN A 20 7.61 -8.08 20.14
CA ASN A 20 8.20 -9.34 19.66
C ASN A 20 8.23 -9.46 18.13
N ALA A 21 7.66 -8.49 17.42
CA ALA A 21 7.51 -8.50 15.97
C ALA A 21 7.65 -7.09 15.38
N PHE A 22 7.96 -7.03 14.09
CA PHE A 22 8.01 -5.81 13.30
C PHE A 22 7.33 -6.06 11.95
N SER A 23 6.56 -5.09 11.46
CA SER A 23 5.89 -5.23 10.18
C SER A 23 6.91 -5.27 9.03
N PRO A 24 6.79 -6.20 8.07
CA PRO A 24 7.60 -6.15 6.87
C PRO A 24 7.06 -5.08 5.91
N THR A 25 7.92 -4.52 5.04
CA THR A 25 7.36 -3.94 3.82
C THR A 25 6.77 -5.05 2.96
N ILE A 26 5.58 -4.81 2.39
CA ILE A 26 4.99 -5.69 1.39
C ILE A 26 5.31 -5.13 0.00
N SER A 27 5.91 -5.94 -0.87
CA SER A 27 6.16 -5.55 -2.25
C SER A 27 4.87 -5.64 -3.07
N PRO A 28 4.65 -4.76 -4.06
CA PRO A 28 3.72 -5.06 -5.14
C PRO A 28 4.10 -6.33 -5.87
N ALA A 29 3.11 -7.02 -6.44
CA ALA A 29 3.35 -8.08 -7.39
C ALA A 29 4.16 -7.56 -8.60
N PRO A 30 4.97 -8.42 -9.26
CA PRO A 30 5.66 -8.03 -10.48
C PRO A 30 4.67 -7.50 -11.54
N LYS A 31 5.12 -6.54 -12.32
CA LYS A 31 4.32 -5.96 -13.41
C LYS A 31 4.26 -6.90 -14.61
N SER A 32 3.20 -6.81 -15.40
CA SER A 32 3.10 -7.47 -16.71
C SER A 32 2.83 -6.43 -17.79
N VAL A 33 3.82 -6.19 -18.65
CA VAL A 33 3.66 -5.29 -19.81
C VAL A 33 2.68 -5.90 -20.81
N GLU A 34 2.73 -7.23 -20.99
CA GLU A 34 1.84 -7.99 -21.88
C GLU A 34 0.37 -7.83 -21.47
N ARG A 35 0.08 -7.90 -20.18
CA ARG A 35 -1.28 -7.74 -19.65
C ARG A 35 -1.68 -6.27 -19.41
N ASN A 36 -0.75 -5.34 -19.63
CA ASN A 36 -0.91 -3.93 -19.28
C ASN A 36 -1.27 -3.70 -17.80
N GLU A 37 -0.62 -4.47 -16.91
CA GLU A 37 -0.87 -4.46 -15.46
C GLU A 37 0.37 -3.97 -14.71
N ILE A 38 0.22 -2.87 -13.96
CA ILE A 38 1.29 -2.30 -13.14
C ILE A 38 1.59 -3.15 -11.90
N GLU A 39 0.57 -3.86 -11.41
CA GLU A 39 0.58 -4.88 -10.35
C GLU A 39 -0.16 -6.08 -10.91
N SER A 40 0.55 -7.14 -11.32
CA SER A 40 -0.09 -8.27 -11.97
C SER A 40 -0.35 -9.40 -10.98
N LEU A 41 -1.63 -9.75 -10.81
CA LEU A 41 -2.05 -10.94 -10.06
C LEU A 41 -1.38 -12.21 -10.62
N TYR A 42 -1.36 -12.33 -11.95
CA TYR A 42 -0.75 -13.45 -12.65
C TYR A 42 0.74 -13.58 -12.30
N GLU A 43 1.50 -12.51 -12.47
CA GLU A 43 2.95 -12.56 -12.23
C GLU A 43 3.28 -12.77 -10.75
N GLY A 44 2.44 -12.28 -9.83
CA GLY A 44 2.62 -12.50 -8.39
C GLY A 44 2.48 -13.97 -8.00
N ILE A 45 1.44 -14.65 -8.50
CA ILE A 45 1.23 -16.08 -8.24
C ILE A 45 2.29 -16.91 -8.97
N LEU A 46 2.55 -16.60 -10.25
CA LEU A 46 3.55 -17.29 -11.05
C LEU A 46 4.94 -17.19 -10.42
N TRP A 47 5.30 -16.03 -9.86
CA TRP A 47 6.55 -15.86 -9.14
C TRP A 47 6.67 -16.87 -7.98
N PHE A 48 5.63 -17.02 -7.16
CA PHE A 48 5.64 -18.00 -6.06
C PHE A 48 5.78 -19.44 -6.58
N VAL A 49 4.98 -19.82 -7.59
CA VAL A 49 5.02 -21.17 -8.20
C VAL A 49 6.40 -21.50 -8.75
N LEU A 50 7.03 -20.57 -9.49
CA LEU A 50 8.37 -20.76 -10.06
C LEU A 50 9.48 -20.79 -9.00
N ASN A 51 9.25 -20.23 -7.81
CA ASN A 51 10.17 -20.29 -6.67
C ASN A 51 9.84 -21.46 -5.70
N GLY A 52 9.03 -22.43 -6.14
CA GLY A 52 8.74 -23.65 -5.39
C GLY A 52 7.64 -23.52 -4.34
N VAL A 53 7.02 -22.35 -4.21
CA VAL A 53 5.85 -22.14 -3.34
C VAL A 53 4.61 -22.59 -4.09
N LYS A 54 4.12 -23.77 -3.72
CA LYS A 54 3.00 -24.45 -4.40
C LYS A 54 1.66 -24.29 -3.70
N GLU A 55 1.64 -23.75 -2.49
CA GLU A 55 0.42 -23.54 -1.72
C GLU A 55 0.34 -22.09 -1.28
N ILE A 56 -0.73 -21.41 -1.67
CA ILE A 56 -0.92 -19.98 -1.45
C ILE A 56 -2.28 -19.67 -0.83
N VAL A 57 -2.35 -18.52 -0.19
CA VAL A 57 -3.57 -17.91 0.33
C VAL A 57 -3.72 -16.54 -0.34
N ILE A 58 -4.93 -16.18 -0.75
CA ILE A 58 -5.25 -14.85 -1.28
C ILE A 58 -6.34 -14.24 -0.41
N GLU A 59 -6.00 -13.13 0.22
CA GLU A 59 -6.89 -12.38 1.11
C GLU A 59 -7.24 -11.03 0.51
N LYS A 60 -8.36 -10.45 0.95
CA LYS A 60 -8.67 -9.05 0.67
C LYS A 60 -7.57 -8.15 1.23
N LYS A 61 -7.26 -7.07 0.51
CA LYS A 61 -6.38 -6.02 1.01
C LYS A 61 -7.22 -4.92 1.64
N TYR A 62 -7.18 -4.84 2.97
CA TYR A 62 -7.87 -3.80 3.72
C TYR A 62 -7.12 -2.46 3.63
N MET A 63 -7.90 -1.38 3.54
CA MET A 63 -7.39 0.00 3.46
C MET A 63 -7.45 0.66 4.85
N GLY A 64 -6.42 0.43 5.66
CA GLY A 64 -6.36 0.94 7.02
C GLY A 64 -4.93 1.26 7.46
N SER A 65 -4.60 0.85 8.68
CA SER A 65 -3.25 0.94 9.22
C SER A 65 -2.83 -0.39 9.83
N TYR A 66 -1.69 -0.92 9.41
CA TYR A 66 -1.12 -2.13 10.02
C TYR A 66 -1.04 -2.00 11.54
N CYS A 67 -1.52 -3.03 12.23
CA CYS A 67 -1.61 -3.10 13.67
C CYS A 67 -1.36 -4.54 14.17
N ASP A 68 -0.25 -4.75 14.86
CA ASP A 68 -0.05 -5.96 15.65
C ASP A 68 -0.82 -5.85 16.96
N ILE A 69 -1.72 -6.80 17.19
CA ILE A 69 -2.52 -6.94 18.40
C ILE A 69 -1.80 -7.94 19.32
N TYR A 70 -1.40 -7.49 20.50
CA TYR A 70 -0.90 -8.35 21.56
C TYR A 70 -2.07 -8.72 22.47
N LEU A 71 -2.90 -9.64 22.01
CA LEU A 71 -4.17 -10.00 22.63
C LEU A 71 -3.91 -10.88 23.87
N HIS A 72 -4.10 -10.30 25.04
CA HIS A 72 -3.90 -11.02 26.31
C HIS A 72 -5.19 -11.73 26.73
N ARG A 73 -5.03 -12.78 27.55
CA ARG A 73 -6.14 -13.46 28.21
C ARG A 73 -7.04 -12.49 28.96
N ARG A 74 -6.43 -11.57 29.71
CA ARG A 74 -7.10 -10.40 30.28
C ARG A 74 -7.15 -9.33 29.21
N LEU A 75 -8.32 -9.15 28.60
CA LEU A 75 -8.49 -8.27 27.45
C LEU A 75 -7.99 -6.84 27.76
N GLU A 76 -8.17 -6.37 28.98
CA GLU A 76 -7.72 -5.05 29.46
C GLU A 76 -6.20 -4.82 29.40
N ASP A 77 -5.40 -5.90 29.41
CA ASP A 77 -3.94 -5.85 29.35
C ASP A 77 -3.41 -5.84 27.89
N THR A 78 -4.32 -5.95 26.91
CA THR A 78 -4.01 -5.94 25.48
C THR A 78 -3.43 -4.60 25.04
N TYR A 79 -2.44 -4.65 24.16
CA TYR A 79 -1.89 -3.46 23.53
C TYR A 79 -1.69 -3.64 22.03
N LEU A 80 -1.57 -2.51 21.34
CA LEU A 80 -1.47 -2.41 19.89
C LEU A 80 -0.11 -1.89 19.50
N VAL A 81 0.49 -2.42 18.44
CA VAL A 81 1.78 -1.99 17.90
C VAL A 81 1.64 -1.66 16.43
N SER A 82 2.12 -0.47 16.06
CA SER A 82 2.09 0.04 14.69
C SER A 82 3.19 -0.58 13.80
N ARG A 83 3.09 -0.33 12.49
CA ARG A 83 4.02 -0.81 11.46
C ARG A 83 5.51 -0.65 11.81
N ASN A 84 5.88 0.43 12.49
CA ASN A 84 7.27 0.79 12.76
C ASN A 84 7.74 0.46 14.20
N GLY A 85 7.00 -0.39 14.92
CA GLY A 85 7.40 -0.91 16.23
C GLY A 85 7.12 0.03 17.41
N TYR A 86 6.15 0.95 17.28
CA TYR A 86 5.67 1.76 18.41
C TYR A 86 4.28 1.33 18.86
N LYS A 87 4.02 1.37 20.17
CA LYS A 87 2.66 1.15 20.69
C LYS A 87 1.73 2.26 20.26
N ILE A 88 0.49 1.90 19.92
CA ILE A 88 -0.60 2.82 19.62
C ILE A 88 -1.37 3.04 20.92
N ASN A 89 -1.27 4.23 21.50
CA ASN A 89 -1.81 4.57 22.83
C ASN A 89 -2.55 5.91 22.88
N HIS A 90 -2.88 6.48 21.73
CA HIS A 90 -3.60 7.74 21.59
C HIS A 90 -5.05 7.54 21.10
N LEU A 91 -5.51 6.29 21.05
CA LEU A 91 -6.89 5.91 20.74
C LEU A 91 -7.69 5.77 22.03
N ASP A 92 -9.01 5.88 21.93
CA ASP A 92 -9.91 5.57 23.03
C ASP A 92 -9.80 4.08 23.39
N GLN A 93 -9.29 3.81 24.60
CA GLN A 93 -9.04 2.45 25.07
C GLN A 93 -10.33 1.63 25.17
N GLU A 94 -11.43 2.21 25.66
CA GLU A 94 -12.69 1.47 25.79
C GLU A 94 -13.25 1.09 24.42
N GLN A 95 -13.14 2.00 23.45
CA GLN A 95 -13.61 1.76 22.09
C GLN A 95 -12.78 0.66 21.41
N CYS A 96 -11.45 0.69 21.56
CA CYS A 96 -10.57 -0.36 21.03
C CYS A 96 -10.83 -1.72 21.70
N LEU A 97 -10.93 -1.77 23.03
CA LEU A 97 -11.20 -3.02 23.76
C LEU A 97 -12.55 -3.62 23.33
N ARG A 98 -13.59 -2.79 23.20
CA ARG A 98 -14.90 -3.24 22.70
C ARG A 98 -14.80 -3.83 21.28
N ALA A 99 -14.02 -3.20 20.41
CA ALA A 99 -13.80 -3.69 19.05
C ALA A 99 -12.97 -4.99 19.00
N LEU A 100 -12.15 -5.26 20.03
CA LEU A 100 -11.35 -6.48 20.14
C LEU A 100 -12.11 -7.64 20.80
N GLN A 101 -13.20 -7.37 21.53
CA GLN A 101 -13.98 -8.41 22.21
C GLN A 101 -14.42 -9.52 21.25
N GLY A 102 -14.91 -9.15 20.06
CA GLY A 102 -15.34 -10.11 19.06
C GLY A 102 -14.23 -11.04 18.56
N LEU A 103 -12.98 -10.59 18.55
CA LEU A 103 -11.81 -11.44 18.25
C LEU A 103 -11.42 -12.30 19.47
N HIS A 104 -11.46 -11.72 20.66
CA HIS A 104 -11.13 -12.39 21.92
C HIS A 104 -12.05 -13.59 22.19
N ASP A 105 -13.34 -13.43 21.92
CA ASP A 105 -14.37 -14.45 22.10
C ASP A 105 -14.24 -15.65 21.13
N ARG A 106 -13.45 -15.51 20.05
CA ARG A 106 -13.19 -16.62 19.10
C ARG A 106 -12.26 -17.68 19.69
N PHE A 107 -11.60 -17.39 20.81
CA PHE A 107 -10.59 -18.26 21.40
C PHE A 107 -11.01 -18.80 22.75
N SER A 108 -10.57 -20.04 23.04
CA SER A 108 -10.38 -20.46 24.43
C SER A 108 -9.04 -19.92 24.93
N TRP A 109 -9.05 -19.45 26.17
CA TRP A 109 -7.89 -18.93 26.90
C TRP A 109 -7.37 -19.90 27.96
N ASP A 110 -7.84 -21.16 27.94
CA ASP A 110 -7.38 -22.19 28.85
C ASP A 110 -5.90 -22.49 28.61
N GLY A 111 -5.06 -22.11 29.57
CA GLY A 111 -3.61 -22.28 29.48
C GLY A 111 -2.90 -21.34 28.50
N VAL A 112 -3.61 -20.40 27.85
CA VAL A 112 -3.05 -19.40 26.92
C VAL A 112 -3.00 -18.04 27.60
N GLU A 113 -1.84 -17.39 27.59
CA GLU A 113 -1.64 -16.08 28.20
C GLU A 113 -1.73 -14.94 27.18
N LEU A 114 -1.18 -15.14 25.97
CA LEU A 114 -1.09 -14.11 24.93
C LEU A 114 -1.14 -14.72 23.53
N ARG A 115 -1.80 -14.03 22.60
CA ARG A 115 -1.76 -14.28 21.16
C ARG A 115 -1.27 -13.01 20.44
N ILE A 116 -0.19 -13.11 19.67
CA ILE A 116 0.30 -12.02 18.81
C ILE A 116 -0.33 -12.19 17.43
N ILE A 117 -1.19 -11.24 17.06
CA ILE A 117 -2.03 -11.34 15.85
C ILE A 117 -1.83 -10.08 15.00
N GLN A 118 -1.52 -10.27 13.72
CA GLN A 118 -1.43 -9.17 12.77
C GLN A 118 -2.84 -8.81 12.29
N SER A 119 -3.10 -7.50 12.19
CA SER A 119 -4.38 -6.98 11.74
C SER A 119 -4.21 -5.67 10.96
N GLU A 120 -5.25 -5.30 10.23
CA GLU A 120 -5.44 -3.92 9.80
C GLU A 120 -6.39 -3.22 10.79
N LEU A 121 -5.91 -2.14 11.41
CA LEU A 121 -6.76 -1.20 12.16
C LEU A 121 -7.51 -0.32 11.15
N MET A 122 -8.83 -0.35 11.24
CA MET A 122 -9.74 0.30 10.31
C MET A 122 -10.60 1.35 11.03
N PRO A 123 -11.14 2.34 10.29
CA PRO A 123 -10.78 2.71 8.91
C PRO A 123 -9.46 3.51 8.84
N TRP A 124 -8.98 3.79 7.62
CA TRP A 124 -7.80 4.62 7.36
C TRP A 124 -7.76 5.93 8.14
N SER A 125 -8.90 6.60 8.28
CA SER A 125 -9.02 7.89 8.96
C SER A 125 -8.62 7.86 10.44
N ILE A 126 -8.63 6.69 11.11
CA ILE A 126 -8.23 6.57 12.52
C ILE A 126 -6.83 7.11 12.76
N LEU A 127 -5.86 6.74 11.91
CA LEU A 127 -4.48 7.25 11.98
C LEU A 127 -4.14 8.18 10.80
N GLY A 128 -4.97 8.19 9.76
CA GLY A 128 -4.72 8.87 8.49
C GLY A 128 -5.44 10.19 8.29
N LYS A 129 -6.35 10.63 9.20
CA LYS A 129 -7.20 11.82 8.99
C LYS A 129 -6.43 13.07 8.55
N GLY A 130 -5.29 13.37 9.17
CA GLY A 130 -4.46 14.52 8.79
C GLY A 130 -3.92 14.40 7.36
N LEU A 131 -3.43 13.21 6.99
CA LEU A 131 -2.93 12.92 5.65
C LEU A 131 -4.06 13.01 4.60
N ILE A 132 -5.23 12.44 4.90
CA ILE A 132 -6.43 12.52 4.04
C ILE A 132 -6.77 13.97 3.75
N ASN A 133 -6.84 14.81 4.79
CA ASN A 133 -7.24 16.21 4.65
C ASN A 133 -6.19 17.04 3.91
N ASN A 134 -4.92 16.90 4.29
CA ASN A 134 -3.86 17.79 3.83
C ASN A 134 -3.39 17.45 2.41
N GLU A 135 -3.40 16.17 2.02
CA GLU A 135 -2.90 15.74 0.71
C GLU A 135 -4.04 15.37 -0.23
N PHE A 136 -4.85 14.37 0.12
CA PHE A 136 -5.82 13.78 -0.80
C PHE A 136 -7.00 14.71 -1.09
N SER A 137 -7.60 15.28 -0.05
CA SER A 137 -8.70 16.23 -0.20
C SER A 137 -8.23 17.53 -0.88
N ALA A 138 -7.03 18.01 -0.55
CA ALA A 138 -6.45 19.19 -1.19
C ALA A 138 -6.16 18.97 -2.68
N TYR A 139 -5.58 17.82 -3.04
CA TYR A 139 -5.34 17.41 -4.42
C TYR A 139 -6.65 17.34 -5.22
N TYR A 140 -7.67 16.67 -4.66
CA TYR A 140 -9.00 16.59 -5.27
C TYR A 140 -9.61 17.98 -5.54
N ILE A 141 -9.70 18.83 -4.51
CA ILE A 141 -10.32 20.16 -4.64
C ILE A 141 -9.57 21.04 -5.64
N SER A 142 -8.25 20.93 -5.70
CA SER A 142 -7.43 21.68 -6.67
C SER A 142 -7.82 21.34 -8.11
N HIS A 143 -7.97 20.05 -8.41
CA HIS A 143 -8.36 19.59 -9.74
C HIS A 143 -9.83 19.92 -10.06
N GLU A 144 -10.70 19.81 -9.07
CA GLU A 144 -12.14 20.11 -9.20
C GLU A 144 -12.38 21.59 -9.55
N ILE A 145 -11.82 22.52 -8.78
CA ILE A 145 -11.91 23.97 -9.04
C ILE A 145 -11.32 24.31 -10.41
N HIS A 146 -10.17 23.72 -10.74
CA HIS A 146 -9.53 23.96 -12.04
C HIS A 146 -10.39 23.48 -13.20
N ALA A 147 -10.96 22.28 -13.10
CA ALA A 147 -11.86 21.73 -14.12
C ALA A 147 -13.11 22.59 -14.28
N GLU A 148 -13.74 23.00 -13.17
CA GLU A 148 -14.93 23.86 -13.18
C GLU A 148 -14.63 25.20 -13.87
N TYR A 149 -13.51 25.83 -13.53
CA TYR A 149 -13.10 27.09 -14.16
C TYR A 149 -12.88 26.93 -15.66
N LEU A 150 -12.19 25.87 -16.10
CA LEU A 150 -11.93 25.65 -17.53
C LEU A 150 -13.22 25.41 -18.34
N VAL A 151 -14.23 24.79 -17.73
CA VAL A 151 -15.55 24.57 -18.35
C VAL A 151 -16.36 25.86 -18.43
N GLN A 152 -16.39 26.66 -17.36
CA GLN A 152 -17.24 27.86 -17.29
C GLN A 152 -16.60 29.11 -17.92
N SER A 153 -15.27 29.17 -17.97
CA SER A 153 -14.53 30.31 -18.50
C SER A 153 -14.51 30.36 -20.04
N SER A 154 -14.35 31.56 -20.58
CA SER A 154 -14.11 31.78 -22.02
C SER A 154 -12.69 31.44 -22.49
N LEU A 155 -11.82 30.90 -21.62
CA LEU A 155 -10.40 30.65 -21.93
C LEU A 155 -10.22 29.72 -23.13
N TYR A 156 -10.84 28.53 -23.10
CA TYR A 156 -10.70 27.54 -24.17
C TYR A 156 -11.24 28.06 -25.51
N GLU A 157 -12.42 28.68 -25.48
CA GLU A 157 -13.05 29.29 -26.66
C GLU A 157 -12.14 30.35 -27.29
N LYS A 158 -11.57 31.26 -26.48
CA LYS A 158 -10.69 32.32 -26.98
C LYS A 158 -9.36 31.80 -27.50
N LEU A 159 -8.76 30.82 -26.83
CA LEU A 159 -7.52 30.18 -27.32
C LEU A 159 -7.77 29.49 -28.67
N GLN A 160 -8.86 28.74 -28.80
CA GLN A 160 -9.22 28.07 -30.05
C GLN A 160 -9.50 29.07 -31.17
N LYS A 161 -10.15 30.21 -30.88
CA LYS A 161 -10.34 31.30 -31.85
C LYS A 161 -9.01 31.84 -32.37
N ILE A 162 -8.07 32.16 -31.48
CA ILE A 162 -6.72 32.64 -31.86
C ILE A 162 -5.99 31.58 -32.69
N GLN A 163 -6.14 30.29 -32.34
CA GLN A 163 -5.50 29.20 -33.07
C GLN A 163 -5.98 29.04 -34.53
N GLN A 164 -7.10 29.66 -34.91
CA GLN A 164 -7.59 29.70 -36.29
C GLN A 164 -7.24 30.99 -37.03
N GLU A 165 -6.66 31.99 -36.35
CA GLU A 165 -6.31 33.25 -37.00
C GLU A 165 -5.13 33.07 -37.98
N PRO A 166 -5.18 33.73 -39.16
CA PRO A 166 -4.11 33.61 -40.17
C PRO A 166 -2.71 33.96 -39.63
N ALA A 167 -2.62 34.94 -38.74
CA ALA A 167 -1.36 35.37 -38.14
C ALA A 167 -0.72 34.27 -37.27
N TYR A 168 -1.54 33.58 -36.46
CA TYR A 168 -1.09 32.46 -35.63
C TYR A 168 -0.69 31.26 -36.48
N LEU A 169 -1.51 30.89 -37.47
CA LEU A 169 -1.23 29.77 -38.37
C LEU A 169 0.07 29.98 -39.15
N SER A 170 0.31 31.19 -39.66
CA SER A 170 1.58 31.56 -40.30
C SER A 170 2.76 31.34 -39.35
N PHE A 171 2.65 31.82 -38.11
CA PHE A 171 3.71 31.66 -37.13
C PHE A 171 3.99 30.18 -36.81
N VAL A 172 2.95 29.36 -36.63
CA VAL A 172 3.13 27.93 -36.32
C VAL A 172 3.76 27.18 -37.50
N ALA A 173 3.40 27.53 -38.74
CA ALA A 173 4.02 26.96 -39.94
C ALA A 173 5.52 27.29 -40.00
N ASP A 174 5.85 28.57 -39.80
CA ASP A 174 7.25 29.01 -39.75
C ASP A 174 8.01 28.37 -38.59
N ALA A 175 7.41 28.25 -37.41
CA ALA A 175 8.05 27.69 -36.23
C ALA A 175 8.35 26.19 -36.33
N LYS A 176 7.75 25.48 -37.31
CA LYS A 176 8.07 24.08 -37.62
C LYS A 176 9.27 23.95 -38.55
N VAL A 177 9.59 24.97 -39.34
CA VAL A 177 10.56 24.88 -40.45
C VAL A 177 11.79 25.76 -40.21
N LEU A 178 11.59 26.96 -39.67
CA LEU A 178 12.64 27.93 -39.42
C LEU A 178 13.39 27.64 -38.11
N SER A 179 14.67 27.98 -38.10
CA SER A 179 15.49 27.96 -36.89
C SER A 179 15.06 29.06 -35.91
N ALA A 180 15.45 28.90 -34.64
CA ALA A 180 15.16 29.89 -33.59
C ALA A 180 15.74 31.29 -33.88
N LYS A 181 16.81 31.38 -34.67
CA LYS A 181 17.40 32.67 -35.09
C LYS A 181 16.53 33.32 -36.17
N GLU A 182 16.17 32.57 -37.20
CA GLU A 182 15.33 33.06 -38.31
C GLU A 182 13.93 33.48 -37.85
N LEU A 183 13.37 32.80 -36.84
CA LEU A 183 12.11 33.23 -36.22
C LEU A 183 12.21 34.59 -35.53
N LYS A 184 13.33 34.88 -34.85
CA LYS A 184 13.57 36.18 -34.20
C LYS A 184 13.77 37.31 -35.21
N ASP A 185 14.34 36.98 -36.36
CA ASP A 185 14.52 37.94 -37.45
C ASP A 185 13.18 38.22 -38.16
N LYS A 186 12.28 37.23 -38.24
CA LYS A 186 10.97 37.34 -38.90
C LYS A 186 9.84 37.91 -38.02
N TYR A 187 9.86 37.63 -36.71
CA TYR A 187 8.77 37.98 -35.80
C TYR A 187 9.25 38.78 -34.58
N PRO A 188 8.47 39.78 -34.13
CA PRO A 188 8.74 40.45 -32.86
C PRO A 188 8.70 39.47 -31.67
N MET A 189 9.60 39.64 -30.70
CA MET A 189 9.71 38.76 -29.53
C MET A 189 8.40 38.58 -28.74
N HIS A 190 7.55 39.62 -28.68
CA HIS A 190 6.27 39.53 -27.97
C HIS A 190 5.27 38.59 -28.68
N ILE A 191 5.32 38.51 -30.02
CA ILE A 191 4.51 37.57 -30.81
C ILE A 191 5.04 36.15 -30.65
N ILE A 192 6.37 35.97 -30.75
CA ILE A 192 7.01 34.67 -30.53
C ILE A 192 6.58 34.09 -29.18
N ARG A 193 6.72 34.88 -28.11
CA ARG A 193 6.32 34.46 -26.76
C ARG A 193 4.84 34.09 -26.68
N GLN A 194 3.94 34.93 -27.19
CA GLN A 194 2.50 34.68 -27.10
C GLN A 194 2.10 33.44 -27.89
N TYR A 195 2.49 33.34 -29.16
CA TYR A 195 2.06 32.24 -30.02
C TYR A 195 2.73 30.92 -29.66
N GLN A 196 3.98 30.91 -29.19
CA GLN A 196 4.57 29.71 -28.59
C GLN A 196 3.78 29.27 -27.34
N SER A 197 3.46 30.20 -26.44
CA SER A 197 2.69 29.89 -25.24
C SER A 197 1.29 29.33 -25.54
N ILE A 198 0.61 29.83 -26.59
CA ILE A 198 -0.70 29.32 -27.02
C ILE A 198 -0.57 27.95 -27.68
N ARG A 199 0.48 27.73 -28.48
CA ARG A 199 0.74 26.44 -29.14
C ARG A 199 1.06 25.34 -28.13
N ASP A 200 1.85 25.68 -27.12
CA ASP A 200 2.34 24.74 -26.13
C ASP A 200 1.35 24.58 -24.95
N PHE A 201 0.18 25.23 -25.02
CA PHE A 201 -0.90 25.06 -24.05
C PHE A 201 -1.47 23.63 -24.12
N LYS A 202 -1.51 22.94 -22.97
CA LYS A 202 -2.11 21.61 -22.87
C LYS A 202 -3.63 21.72 -22.74
N PHE A 203 -4.34 21.53 -23.86
CA PHE A 203 -5.77 21.29 -23.79
C PHE A 203 -6.07 19.95 -23.11
N LEU A 204 -7.14 19.96 -22.31
CA LEU A 204 -7.68 18.79 -21.65
C LEU A 204 -9.00 18.42 -22.33
N ASP A 205 -9.25 17.13 -22.48
CA ASP A 205 -10.59 16.61 -22.72
C ASP A 205 -11.42 16.82 -21.43
N LEU A 206 -12.21 17.89 -21.39
CA LEU A 206 -12.84 18.35 -20.14
C LEU A 206 -13.82 17.33 -19.55
N PRO A 207 -14.73 16.69 -20.32
CA PRO A 207 -15.56 15.61 -19.81
C PRO A 207 -14.75 14.44 -19.24
N HIS A 208 -13.69 13.99 -19.94
CA HIS A 208 -12.84 12.90 -19.47
C HIS A 208 -12.06 13.28 -18.20
N TYR A 209 -11.51 14.49 -18.17
CA TYR A 209 -10.81 15.02 -17.00
C TYR A 209 -11.73 15.12 -15.78
N GLN A 210 -12.96 15.60 -15.95
CA GLN A 210 -13.97 15.62 -14.89
C GLN A 210 -14.34 14.19 -14.44
N GLN A 211 -14.53 13.25 -15.37
CA GLN A 211 -14.80 11.85 -15.03
C GLN A 211 -13.69 11.23 -14.19
N ASN A 212 -12.43 11.48 -14.54
CA ASN A 212 -11.26 11.01 -13.80
C ASN A 212 -11.15 11.65 -12.40
N ILE A 213 -11.47 12.94 -12.27
CA ILE A 213 -11.58 13.62 -10.96
C ILE A 213 -12.66 12.94 -10.10
N GLN A 214 -13.81 12.61 -10.68
CA GLN A 214 -14.88 11.93 -9.96
C GLN A 214 -14.51 10.50 -9.56
N LEU A 215 -13.70 9.79 -10.35
CA LEU A 215 -13.14 8.51 -9.95
C LEU A 215 -12.25 8.67 -8.71
N PHE A 216 -11.31 9.62 -8.72
CA PHE A 216 -10.47 9.91 -7.55
C PHE A 216 -11.32 10.24 -6.32
N LYS A 217 -12.34 11.10 -6.48
CA LYS A 217 -13.25 11.49 -5.40
C LYS A 217 -14.01 10.29 -4.84
N ARG A 218 -14.55 9.42 -5.70
CA ARG A 218 -15.24 8.19 -5.28
C ARG A 218 -14.34 7.31 -4.42
N GLN A 219 -13.11 7.08 -4.87
CA GLN A 219 -12.14 6.26 -4.13
C GLN A 219 -11.78 6.91 -2.78
N LEU A 220 -11.62 8.23 -2.73
CA LEU A 220 -11.40 8.97 -1.49
C LEU A 220 -12.61 8.85 -0.54
N ASP A 221 -13.84 8.86 -1.06
CA ASP A 221 -15.07 8.72 -0.27
C ASP A 221 -15.35 7.30 0.20
N ILE A 222 -14.78 6.28 -0.45
CA ILE A 222 -14.85 4.90 0.03
C ILE A 222 -13.94 4.75 1.26
N PHE A 223 -12.65 5.08 1.11
CA PHE A 223 -11.64 4.76 2.12
C PHE A 223 -11.37 5.87 3.14
N GLY A 224 -11.63 7.12 2.79
CA GLY A 224 -11.31 8.29 3.61
C GLY A 224 -12.36 8.65 4.68
N LYS A 225 -13.47 7.90 4.76
CA LYS A 225 -14.56 8.17 5.71
C LYS A 225 -14.11 7.97 7.16
N GLU A 226 -14.66 8.81 8.03
CA GLU A 226 -14.54 8.65 9.48
C GLU A 226 -15.56 7.62 9.97
N ALA A 227 -15.06 6.68 10.78
CA ALA A 227 -15.89 5.72 11.49
C ALA A 227 -15.21 5.34 12.81
N ALA A 228 -15.94 4.62 13.66
CA ALA A 228 -15.37 4.02 14.86
C ALA A 228 -14.25 3.02 14.49
N PRO A 229 -13.20 2.88 15.34
CA PRO A 229 -12.14 1.91 15.13
C PRO A 229 -12.69 0.48 15.18
N PHE A 230 -12.26 -0.33 14.24
CA PHE A 230 -12.47 -1.79 14.23
C PHE A 230 -11.23 -2.48 13.65
N PHE A 231 -11.15 -3.80 13.78
CA PHE A 231 -9.99 -4.57 13.38
C PHE A 231 -10.37 -5.60 12.32
N LYS A 232 -9.47 -5.78 11.34
CA LYS A 232 -9.49 -6.89 10.38
C LYS A 232 -8.23 -7.74 10.58
N PRO A 233 -8.27 -8.72 11.50
CA PRO A 233 -7.15 -9.64 11.74
C PRO A 233 -6.87 -10.51 10.52
N PHE A 234 -5.60 -10.82 10.25
CA PHE A 234 -5.27 -11.58 9.04
C PHE A 234 -4.20 -12.66 9.22
N ASN A 235 -3.48 -12.71 10.34
CA ASN A 235 -2.55 -13.81 10.61
C ASN A 235 -2.21 -13.90 12.11
N ILE A 236 -2.18 -15.10 12.67
CA ILE A 236 -1.62 -15.33 14.01
C ILE A 236 -0.12 -15.58 13.85
N LEU A 237 0.70 -14.80 14.55
CA LEU A 237 2.15 -14.99 14.56
C LEU A 237 2.57 -16.06 15.56
N LYS A 238 2.12 -15.89 16.82
CA LYS A 238 2.58 -16.70 17.95
C LYS A 238 1.55 -16.75 19.07
N GLU A 239 1.48 -17.88 19.74
CA GLU A 239 0.75 -18.08 20.99
C GLU A 239 1.73 -18.30 22.14
N VAL A 240 1.45 -17.73 23.31
CA VAL A 240 2.24 -17.88 24.53
C VAL A 240 1.35 -18.53 25.58
N TYR A 241 1.81 -19.63 26.18
CA TYR A 241 1.08 -20.39 27.17
C TYR A 241 1.49 -19.99 28.59
N THR A 242 0.59 -20.19 29.55
CA THR A 242 0.82 -19.85 30.97
C THR A 242 1.92 -20.69 31.61
N ASP A 243 2.26 -21.85 31.04
CA ASP A 243 3.36 -22.72 31.48
C ASP A 243 4.73 -22.31 30.91
N GLY A 244 4.79 -21.22 30.15
CA GLY A 244 6.02 -20.66 29.59
C GLY A 244 6.41 -21.24 28.22
N ARG A 245 5.69 -22.23 27.69
CA ARG A 245 5.87 -22.67 26.30
C ARG A 245 5.31 -21.63 25.34
N GLU A 246 5.80 -21.65 24.11
CA GLU A 246 5.28 -20.82 23.02
C GLU A 246 5.08 -21.65 21.76
N HIS A 247 4.09 -21.27 20.95
CA HIS A 247 3.81 -21.88 19.67
C HIS A 247 3.94 -20.83 18.56
N PHE A 248 4.97 -20.99 17.73
CA PHE A 248 5.11 -20.23 16.49
C PHE A 248 4.18 -20.82 15.43
N VAL A 249 3.13 -20.10 15.05
CA VAL A 249 2.03 -20.62 14.23
C VAL A 249 2.47 -20.90 12.79
N ASN A 250 3.15 -19.94 12.17
CA ASN A 250 3.72 -20.05 10.82
C ASN A 250 2.74 -20.56 9.74
N ASP A 251 1.47 -20.15 9.82
CA ASP A 251 0.40 -20.62 8.93
C ASP A 251 -0.58 -19.48 8.61
N ASN A 252 -0.57 -19.00 7.37
CA ASN A 252 -1.51 -17.97 6.91
C ASN A 252 -2.96 -18.48 6.83
N LEU A 253 -3.21 -19.80 6.87
CA LEU A 253 -4.58 -20.32 7.04
C LEU A 253 -5.14 -20.10 8.45
N SER A 254 -4.33 -19.59 9.39
CA SER A 254 -4.85 -19.06 10.65
C SER A 254 -5.89 -17.95 10.43
N PHE A 255 -5.89 -17.29 9.26
CA PHE A 255 -6.88 -16.31 8.83
C PHE A 255 -8.34 -16.72 9.14
N GLN A 256 -8.75 -17.94 8.74
CA GLN A 256 -10.13 -18.41 8.92
C GLN A 256 -10.54 -18.55 10.41
N GLN A 257 -9.57 -18.61 11.32
CA GLN A 257 -9.83 -18.68 12.76
C GLN A 257 -10.16 -17.30 13.33
N ILE A 258 -9.65 -16.23 12.72
CA ILE A 258 -9.64 -14.86 13.27
C ILE A 258 -10.38 -13.83 12.41
N ASN A 259 -10.89 -14.23 11.25
CA ASN A 259 -11.61 -13.36 10.32
C ASN A 259 -12.72 -14.14 9.62
N ASP A 260 -13.83 -13.46 9.33
CA ASP A 260 -15.02 -14.02 8.68
C ASP A 260 -15.11 -13.67 7.19
N ASP A 261 -14.21 -12.82 6.68
CA ASP A 261 -14.20 -12.45 5.27
C ASP A 261 -13.78 -13.65 4.40
N ASP A 262 -14.33 -13.73 3.18
CA ASP A 262 -13.91 -14.76 2.23
C ASP A 262 -12.45 -14.57 1.80
N PHE A 263 -11.77 -15.69 1.56
CA PHE A 263 -10.42 -15.77 1.04
C PHE A 263 -10.28 -16.97 0.10
N LEU A 264 -9.22 -16.99 -0.71
CA LEU A 264 -8.89 -18.14 -1.54
C LEU A 264 -7.73 -18.93 -0.96
N HIS A 265 -7.79 -20.25 -1.09
CA HIS A 265 -6.69 -21.16 -0.80
C HIS A 265 -6.50 -22.10 -1.99
N TYR A 266 -5.29 -22.09 -2.55
CA TYR A 266 -4.96 -22.88 -3.73
C TYR A 266 -3.66 -23.65 -3.54
N GLN A 267 -3.66 -24.87 -4.06
CA GLN A 267 -2.47 -25.69 -4.27
C GLN A 267 -2.24 -25.84 -5.78
N PHE A 268 -0.97 -25.81 -6.19
CA PHE A 268 -0.53 -25.96 -7.57
C PHE A 268 0.45 -27.12 -7.71
N ALA A 269 0.14 -28.09 -8.55
CA ALA A 269 1.04 -29.21 -8.82
C ALA A 269 2.29 -28.73 -9.60
N ASP A 270 2.03 -27.95 -10.65
CA ASP A 270 3.00 -27.43 -11.60
C ASP A 270 2.45 -26.15 -12.27
N ARG A 271 3.14 -25.70 -13.33
CA ARG A 271 2.74 -24.51 -14.08
C ARG A 271 1.43 -24.72 -14.84
N GLU A 272 1.19 -25.88 -15.44
CA GLU A 272 -0.03 -26.13 -16.22
C GLU A 272 -1.27 -26.11 -15.33
N ASP A 273 -1.18 -26.69 -14.14
CA ASP A 273 -2.24 -26.62 -13.13
C ASP A 273 -2.49 -25.18 -12.65
N PHE A 274 -1.44 -24.37 -12.49
CA PHE A 274 -1.58 -22.93 -12.25
C PHE A 274 -2.32 -22.21 -13.39
N GLU A 275 -1.91 -22.42 -14.65
CA GLU A 275 -2.57 -21.79 -15.81
C GLU A 275 -4.05 -22.18 -15.89
N ALA A 276 -4.40 -23.43 -15.55
CA ALA A 276 -5.77 -23.92 -15.55
C ALA A 276 -6.65 -23.30 -14.44
N LYS A 277 -6.05 -22.97 -13.29
CA LYS A 277 -6.73 -22.41 -12.09
C LYS A 277 -6.73 -20.88 -12.04
N TYR A 278 -5.84 -20.23 -12.78
CA TYR A 278 -5.72 -18.77 -12.78
C TYR A 278 -7.01 -18.03 -13.18
N PRO A 279 -7.80 -18.47 -14.19
CA PRO A 279 -9.03 -17.78 -14.56
C PRO A 279 -10.06 -17.66 -13.43
N GLN A 280 -10.20 -18.70 -12.60
CA GLN A 280 -11.12 -18.71 -11.45
C GLN A 280 -10.62 -17.77 -10.35
N ILE A 281 -9.32 -17.79 -10.08
CA ILE A 281 -8.68 -16.86 -9.14
C ILE A 281 -8.89 -15.42 -9.61
N ARG A 282 -8.64 -15.15 -10.89
CA ARG A 282 -8.83 -13.82 -11.49
C ARG A 282 -10.29 -13.36 -11.36
N ALA A 283 -11.25 -14.22 -11.66
CA ALA A 283 -12.67 -13.89 -11.55
C ALA A 283 -13.06 -13.48 -10.13
N TRP A 284 -12.57 -14.18 -9.10
CA TRP A 284 -12.81 -13.80 -7.71
C TRP A 284 -12.15 -12.45 -7.35
N VAL A 285 -10.90 -12.22 -7.79
CA VAL A 285 -10.23 -10.92 -7.58
C VAL A 285 -10.97 -9.78 -8.27
N ASP A 286 -11.54 -10.02 -9.45
CA ASP A 286 -12.38 -9.04 -10.14
C ASP A 286 -13.66 -8.73 -9.35
N GLN A 287 -14.26 -9.70 -8.65
CA GLN A 287 -15.39 -9.45 -7.72
C GLN A 287 -14.97 -8.63 -6.50
N VAL A 288 -13.80 -8.91 -5.93
CA VAL A 288 -13.23 -8.10 -4.84
C VAL A 288 -13.02 -6.66 -5.30
N ASN A 289 -12.47 -6.46 -6.50
CA ASN A 289 -12.26 -5.14 -7.07
C ASN A 289 -13.57 -4.39 -7.37
N GLN A 290 -14.67 -5.10 -7.63
CA GLN A 290 -16.01 -4.53 -7.82
C GLN A 290 -16.70 -4.21 -6.48
N SER A 291 -16.16 -4.65 -5.34
CA SER A 291 -16.76 -4.55 -4.01
C SER A 291 -16.18 -3.42 -3.15
N ASP A 292 -15.68 -2.34 -3.77
CA ASP A 292 -15.09 -1.18 -3.08
C ASP A 292 -13.90 -1.54 -2.15
N GLU A 293 -13.12 -2.55 -2.52
CA GLU A 293 -11.90 -2.96 -1.82
C GLU A 293 -10.65 -2.36 -2.49
N GLU A 294 -9.54 -2.20 -1.76
CA GLU A 294 -8.27 -1.72 -2.35
C GLU A 294 -7.70 -2.74 -3.37
N GLY A 295 -7.96 -4.03 -3.14
CA GLY A 295 -7.48 -5.13 -3.96
C GLY A 295 -7.25 -6.37 -3.11
N VAL A 296 -6.18 -7.12 -3.41
CA VAL A 296 -5.85 -8.38 -2.75
C VAL A 296 -4.38 -8.49 -2.36
N VAL A 297 -4.09 -9.46 -1.49
CA VAL A 297 -2.74 -9.83 -1.08
C VAL A 297 -2.54 -11.33 -1.33
N ILE A 298 -1.48 -11.67 -2.08
CA ILE A 298 -1.07 -13.04 -2.38
C ILE A 298 0.01 -13.45 -1.37
N LYS A 299 -0.20 -14.53 -0.63
CA LYS A 299 0.73 -15.03 0.39
C LYS A 299 1.07 -16.51 0.18
N PRO A 300 2.28 -16.98 0.55
CA PRO A 300 2.49 -18.41 0.75
C PRO A 300 1.60 -18.90 1.90
N ARG A 301 1.15 -20.16 1.85
CA ARG A 301 0.38 -20.74 2.97
C ARG A 301 1.22 -20.85 4.25
N THR A 302 2.43 -21.40 4.15
CA THR A 302 3.41 -21.30 5.23
C THR A 302 3.92 -19.87 5.29
N ALA A 303 3.65 -19.17 6.39
CA ALA A 303 3.85 -17.73 6.46
C ALA A 303 5.31 -17.30 6.27
N PHE A 304 6.24 -18.07 6.83
CA PHE A 304 7.68 -17.85 6.81
C PHE A 304 8.38 -19.00 6.09
N LEU A 305 8.79 -18.74 4.85
CA LEU A 305 9.64 -19.63 4.06
C LEU A 305 11.01 -18.96 3.84
N PRO A 306 12.13 -19.68 4.01
CA PRO A 306 13.46 -19.10 3.81
C PRO A 306 13.63 -18.49 2.42
N GLY A 307 14.05 -17.22 2.36
CA GLY A 307 14.29 -16.51 1.11
C GLY A 307 13.02 -16.08 0.36
N MET A 308 11.83 -16.29 0.91
CA MET A 308 10.57 -15.88 0.30
C MET A 308 10.04 -14.58 0.90
N PRO A 309 9.35 -13.73 0.10
CA PRO A 309 8.66 -12.57 0.62
C PRO A 309 7.44 -12.99 1.45
N PRO A 310 6.99 -12.13 2.38
CA PRO A 310 5.76 -12.36 3.13
C PRO A 310 4.53 -12.42 2.24
N ALA A 311 4.49 -11.56 1.22
CA ALA A 311 3.34 -11.42 0.35
C ALA A 311 3.67 -10.56 -0.89
N PHE A 312 2.76 -10.60 -1.86
CA PHE A 312 2.61 -9.56 -2.88
C PHE A 312 1.26 -8.85 -2.73
N LYS A 313 1.26 -7.52 -2.75
CA LYS A 313 0.02 -6.74 -2.89
C LYS A 313 -0.34 -6.57 -4.37
N VAL A 314 -1.63 -6.63 -4.67
CA VAL A 314 -2.20 -6.36 -6.00
C VAL A 314 -3.41 -5.44 -5.81
N ARG A 315 -3.19 -4.15 -6.01
CA ARG A 315 -4.19 -3.10 -5.87
C ARG A 315 -4.84 -2.84 -7.21
N ASN A 316 -6.15 -2.58 -7.21
CA ASN A 316 -6.85 -2.28 -8.44
C ASN A 316 -6.53 -0.88 -8.98
N ASN A 317 -6.72 -0.69 -10.28
CA ASN A 317 -6.37 0.57 -10.93
C ASN A 317 -7.21 1.75 -10.43
N ASP A 318 -8.45 1.52 -10.00
CA ASP A 318 -9.31 2.56 -9.46
C ASP A 318 -8.69 3.13 -8.18
N TYR A 319 -8.34 2.27 -7.22
CA TYR A 319 -7.61 2.66 -6.01
C TYR A 319 -6.27 3.35 -6.34
N LEU A 320 -5.51 2.84 -7.32
CA LEU A 320 -4.22 3.41 -7.70
C LEU A 320 -4.33 4.85 -8.24
N THR A 321 -5.53 5.31 -8.60
CA THR A 321 -5.81 6.74 -8.88
C THR A 321 -5.52 7.62 -7.67
N LEU A 322 -5.74 7.12 -6.43
CA LEU A 322 -5.36 7.83 -5.20
C LEU A 322 -3.83 7.97 -5.03
N VAL A 323 -3.06 7.06 -5.64
CA VAL A 323 -1.60 7.00 -5.47
C VAL A 323 -0.87 7.76 -6.58
N TYR A 324 -1.35 7.67 -7.82
CA TYR A 324 -0.68 8.21 -9.01
C TYR A 324 -1.33 9.49 -9.56
N GLY A 325 -2.56 9.79 -9.15
CA GLY A 325 -3.32 10.96 -9.60
C GLY A 325 -4.40 10.64 -10.62
N VAL A 326 -5.19 11.66 -10.97
CA VAL A 326 -6.39 11.54 -11.83
C VAL A 326 -6.09 11.03 -13.25
N ASP A 327 -4.88 11.26 -13.78
CA ASP A 327 -4.49 10.81 -15.12
C ASP A 327 -3.75 9.47 -15.13
N PHE A 328 -3.75 8.73 -14.02
CA PHE A 328 -3.09 7.44 -13.87
C PHE A 328 -3.51 6.44 -14.95
N GLN A 329 -4.82 6.27 -15.15
CA GLN A 329 -5.37 5.32 -16.12
C GLN A 329 -4.91 5.64 -17.55
N ASP A 330 -4.85 6.93 -17.90
CA ASP A 330 -4.40 7.41 -19.22
C ASP A 330 -2.90 7.18 -19.43
N ARG A 331 -2.12 7.24 -18.34
CA ARG A 331 -0.66 7.12 -18.33
C ARG A 331 -0.17 5.74 -17.92
N LEU A 332 -1.03 4.74 -17.97
CA LEU A 332 -0.72 3.42 -17.42
C LEU A 332 0.56 2.83 -18.02
N GLN A 333 0.74 2.90 -19.34
CA GLN A 333 1.97 2.41 -19.99
C GLN A 333 3.23 3.16 -19.52
N GLU A 334 3.14 4.48 -19.34
CA GLU A 334 4.23 5.32 -18.80
C GLU A 334 4.59 4.89 -17.38
N GLN A 335 3.59 4.67 -16.52
CA GLN A 335 3.80 4.27 -15.13
C GLN A 335 4.29 2.83 -14.99
N ILE A 336 3.82 1.91 -15.84
CA ILE A 336 4.33 0.54 -15.94
C ILE A 336 5.82 0.56 -16.29
N ALA A 337 6.23 1.37 -17.27
CA ALA A 337 7.63 1.50 -17.67
C ALA A 337 8.52 2.04 -16.53
N LYS A 338 8.03 3.02 -15.78
CA LYS A 338 8.73 3.62 -14.63
C LYS A 338 8.88 2.67 -13.44
N ARG A 339 8.00 1.67 -13.32
CA ARG A 339 7.93 0.84 -12.13
C ARG A 339 9.05 -0.21 -12.05
N ASN A 340 9.75 -0.23 -10.90
CA ASN A 340 10.73 -1.25 -10.55
C ASN A 340 10.60 -1.67 -9.08
N ILE A 341 10.25 -2.94 -8.84
CA ILE A 341 10.00 -3.47 -7.48
C ILE A 341 11.21 -4.19 -6.87
N LYS A 342 12.32 -4.40 -7.60
CA LYS A 342 13.40 -5.30 -7.14
C LYS A 342 13.97 -4.92 -5.77
N GLY A 343 14.22 -3.63 -5.53
CA GLY A 343 14.69 -3.14 -4.24
C GLY A 343 13.65 -3.34 -3.12
N LYS A 344 12.37 -3.09 -3.44
CA LYS A 344 11.25 -3.22 -2.51
C LYS A 344 11.03 -4.67 -2.10
N LEU A 345 11.07 -5.59 -3.06
CA LEU A 345 10.99 -7.02 -2.85
C LEU A 345 12.15 -7.54 -2.00
N ARG A 346 13.39 -7.07 -2.25
CA ARG A 346 14.53 -7.44 -1.43
C ARG A 346 14.38 -7.00 0.03
N CYS A 347 13.91 -5.78 0.27
CA CYS A 347 13.61 -5.32 1.63
C CYS A 347 12.49 -6.17 2.25
N SER A 348 11.42 -6.44 1.48
CA SER A 348 10.30 -7.28 1.90
C SER A 348 10.74 -8.66 2.42
N ILE A 349 11.64 -9.33 1.69
CA ILE A 349 12.21 -10.63 2.08
C ILE A 349 13.05 -10.50 3.35
N ASN A 350 13.94 -9.52 3.41
CA ASN A 350 14.86 -9.36 4.55
C ASN A 350 14.11 -8.99 5.82
N ASP A 351 13.15 -8.07 5.73
CA ASP A 351 12.32 -7.64 6.86
C ASP A 351 11.56 -8.81 7.45
N TRP A 352 11.01 -9.66 6.57
CA TRP A 352 10.24 -10.82 7.00
C TRP A 352 11.11 -11.91 7.62
N ALA A 353 12.31 -12.13 7.08
CA ALA A 353 13.30 -13.01 7.68
C ALA A 353 13.77 -12.51 9.06
N ILE A 354 13.95 -11.20 9.24
CA ILE A 354 14.24 -10.59 10.55
C ILE A 354 13.04 -10.77 11.49
N ASN A 355 11.81 -10.57 11.00
CA ASN A 355 10.61 -10.73 11.81
C ASN A 355 10.45 -12.16 12.35
N ALA A 356 10.77 -13.18 11.54
CA ALA A 356 10.80 -14.58 12.00
C ALA A 356 11.80 -14.78 13.15
N LYS A 357 12.98 -14.17 13.06
CA LYS A 357 14.01 -14.22 14.11
C LYS A 357 13.58 -13.50 15.37
N LEU A 358 12.93 -12.33 15.22
CA LEU A 358 12.36 -11.60 16.35
C LEU A 358 11.31 -12.45 17.09
N LEU A 359 10.40 -13.09 16.36
CA LEU A 359 9.37 -13.97 16.93
C LEU A 359 9.93 -15.20 17.64
N ALA A 360 11.10 -15.67 17.20
CA ALA A 360 11.82 -16.79 17.82
C ALA A 360 12.34 -16.46 19.23
N ILE A 361 12.51 -15.18 19.57
CA ILE A 361 12.84 -14.77 20.94
C ILE A 361 11.60 -14.97 21.82
N PRO A 362 11.70 -15.77 22.90
CA PRO A 362 10.59 -15.96 23.83
C PRO A 362 10.10 -14.63 24.40
N TYR A 363 8.78 -14.46 24.52
CA TYR A 363 8.15 -13.27 25.06
C TYR A 363 8.63 -12.95 26.49
N SER A 364 8.88 -14.00 27.28
CA SER A 364 9.45 -13.92 28.63
C SER A 364 10.84 -13.28 28.66
N GLU A 365 11.64 -13.45 27.59
CA GLU A 365 13.02 -13.00 27.46
C GLU A 365 13.17 -11.63 26.78
N LEU A 366 12.06 -11.02 26.35
CA LEU A 366 12.08 -9.65 25.82
C LEU A 366 12.51 -8.68 26.92
N GLY A 367 13.57 -7.91 26.71
CA GLY A 367 14.06 -6.98 27.72
C GLY A 367 15.32 -6.27 27.30
N GLU A 368 15.76 -5.29 28.09
CA GLU A 368 16.89 -4.42 27.76
C GLU A 368 18.25 -5.14 27.78
N GLU A 369 18.35 -6.28 28.46
CA GLU A 369 19.59 -7.07 28.52
C GLU A 369 19.68 -8.13 27.41
N ASN A 370 18.63 -8.28 26.59
CA ASN A 370 18.64 -9.19 25.46
C ASN A 370 19.30 -8.52 24.24
N TYR A 371 20.61 -8.75 24.07
CA TYR A 371 21.37 -8.16 22.97
C TYR A 371 21.04 -8.75 21.60
N GLU A 372 20.54 -9.98 21.54
CA GLU A 372 20.04 -10.56 20.29
C GLU A 372 18.81 -9.78 19.79
N LEU A 373 17.85 -9.51 20.68
CA LEU A 373 16.73 -8.62 20.42
C LEU A 373 17.20 -7.25 19.93
N LYS A 374 18.13 -6.62 20.65
CA LYS A 374 18.62 -5.27 20.29
C LYS A 374 19.27 -5.24 18.90
N ASN A 375 20.07 -6.25 18.56
CA ASN A 375 20.70 -6.33 17.25
C ASN A 375 19.68 -6.55 16.13
N LEU A 376 18.70 -7.44 16.33
CA LEU A 376 17.64 -7.66 15.33
C LEU A 376 16.77 -6.40 15.13
N VAL A 377 16.47 -5.67 16.20
CA VAL A 377 15.74 -4.40 16.10
C VAL A 377 16.58 -3.34 15.39
N LEU A 378 17.88 -3.26 15.68
CA LEU A 378 18.80 -2.37 14.95
C LEU A 378 18.84 -2.72 13.45
N ASP A 379 19.01 -3.99 13.10
CA ASP A 379 19.02 -4.47 11.73
C ASP A 379 17.71 -4.10 11.01
N ARG A 380 16.57 -4.23 11.70
CA ARG A 380 15.27 -3.82 11.16
C ARG A 380 15.18 -2.31 10.95
N ILE A 381 15.64 -1.50 11.91
CA ILE A 381 15.66 -0.03 11.80
C ILE A 381 16.53 0.41 10.61
N LEU A 382 17.70 -0.21 10.41
CA LEU A 382 18.55 0.06 9.25
C LEU A 382 17.85 -0.32 7.94
N GLY A 383 17.11 -1.44 7.93
CA GLY A 383 16.26 -1.81 6.80
C GLY A 383 15.16 -0.79 6.51
N GLU A 384 14.55 -0.20 7.54
CA GLU A 384 13.54 0.87 7.41
C GLU A 384 14.13 2.13 6.76
N GLU A 385 15.38 2.48 7.07
CA GLU A 385 16.03 3.62 6.42
C GLU A 385 16.27 3.40 4.94
N ILE A 386 16.63 2.18 4.54
CA ILE A 386 16.87 1.81 3.14
C ILE A 386 15.55 1.76 2.35
N GLU A 387 14.51 1.12 2.91
CA GLU A 387 13.25 0.95 2.20
C GLU A 387 12.51 2.27 1.96
N ASN A 388 12.72 3.27 2.84
CA ASN A 388 12.10 4.59 2.74
C ASN A 388 12.72 5.46 1.63
N GLN A 389 13.85 5.06 1.05
CA GLN A 389 14.46 5.72 -0.12
C GLN A 389 13.92 5.17 -1.46
N LEU A 390 13.13 4.10 -1.41
CA LEU A 390 12.52 3.51 -2.60
C LEU A 390 11.29 4.31 -3.01
N ASP A 391 10.76 4.01 -4.20
CA ASP A 391 9.50 4.60 -4.65
C ASP A 391 8.40 4.38 -3.60
N SER A 392 7.95 5.48 -2.98
CA SER A 392 7.00 5.49 -1.87
C SER A 392 5.60 5.05 -2.27
N ARG A 393 5.34 4.91 -3.58
CA ARG A 393 4.09 4.42 -4.15
C ARG A 393 4.00 2.88 -4.18
N LEU A 394 5.06 2.16 -3.80
CA LEU A 394 5.16 0.69 -3.83
C LEU A 394 4.63 0.01 -2.56
#